data_AF-A0A7Y0SJ52-F1
#
_entry.id   AF-A0A7Y0SJ52-F1
#
_cell.length_a   1.000
_cell.length_b   1.000
_cell.length_c   1.000
_cell.angle_alpha   90.00
_cell.angle_beta   90.00
_cell.angle_gamma   90.00
#
_symmetry.space_group_name_H-M   'P 1'
#
loop_
_entity.id
_entity.type
_entity.pdbx_description
1 polymer ?
#
loop_
_entity_poly.entity_id
_entity_poly.type
_entity_poly.pdbx_seq_one_letter_code
_entity_poly.pdbx_strand_id
1 'polypeptide(L)' 'AKAAGRNGFRVFRPEYTAQALQRLELEQDLRKALHQGELEVHYQPQFSLDDRRVTGVEALLRWRHPKHGLVLPARFIPLA' A
#
# COMPACT_ATOMS: atom_id res chain seq x y z
N ALA A 1 18.56 21.71 23.92
CA ALA A 1 18.40 21.26 25.32
C ALA A 1 18.31 19.74 25.35
N LYS A 2 19.20 19.08 26.11
CA LYS A 2 19.25 17.64 26.34
C LYS A 2 18.19 17.24 27.36
N ALA A 3 17.24 16.36 27.02
CA ALA A 3 16.57 15.47 27.99
C ALA A 3 15.50 14.61 27.29
N ALA A 4 15.83 13.36 26.94
CA ALA A 4 14.99 12.15 27.12
C ALA A 4 15.51 10.97 26.27
N GLY A 5 15.84 9.85 26.94
CA GLY A 5 15.47 8.52 26.43
C GLY A 5 16.41 7.77 25.47
N ARG A 6 17.57 7.34 25.98
CA ARG A 6 18.15 5.97 25.89
C ARG A 6 17.72 5.05 24.71
N ASN A 7 18.70 4.75 23.84
CA ASN A 7 18.83 3.61 22.91
C ASN A 7 17.93 3.54 21.65
N GLY A 8 18.22 4.40 20.69
CA GLY A 8 17.92 4.14 19.28
C GLY A 8 19.00 4.72 18.39
N PHE A 9 20.15 4.06 18.27
CA PHE A 9 21.06 4.36 17.16
C PHE A 9 20.37 3.91 15.88
N ARG A 10 19.68 4.82 15.18
CA ARG A 10 19.40 4.61 13.76
C ARG A 10 20.71 4.83 13.04
N VAL A 11 21.41 3.73 12.77
CA VAL A 11 22.57 3.72 11.88
C VAL A 11 22.09 4.30 10.55
N PHE A 12 22.60 5.48 10.18
CA PHE A 12 22.36 6.06 8.87
C PHE A 12 22.97 5.11 7.84
N ARG A 13 22.13 4.29 7.25
CA ARG A 13 22.48 3.41 6.14
C ARG A 13 21.94 4.01 4.85
N PRO A 14 22.72 4.07 3.77
CA PRO A 14 22.28 4.54 2.45
C PRO A 14 20.95 3.92 2.00
N GLU A 15 20.73 2.64 2.34
CA GLU A 15 19.50 1.90 2.07
C GLU A 15 18.23 2.57 2.64
N TYR A 16 18.32 3.27 3.78
CA TYR A 16 17.18 4.00 4.34
C TYR A 16 16.81 5.23 3.51
N THR A 17 17.79 5.85 2.85
CA THR A 17 17.54 6.99 1.95
C THR A 17 16.83 6.51 0.69
N ALA A 18 17.28 5.39 0.11
CA ALA A 18 16.65 4.79 -1.07
C ALA A 18 15.19 4.38 -0.79
N GLN A 19 14.92 3.76 0.36
CA GLN A 19 13.56 3.36 0.74
C GLN A 19 12.63 4.56 0.98
N ALA A 20 13.15 5.64 1.58
CA ALA A 20 12.39 6.88 1.77
C ALA A 20 12.05 7.55 0.44
N LEU A 21 12.99 7.59 -0.51
CA LEU A 21 12.77 8.13 -1.86
C LEU A 21 11.72 7.31 -2.62
N GLN A 22 11.83 5.97 -2.61
CA GLN A 22 10.85 5.09 -3.25
C GLN A 22 9.44 5.27 -2.68
N ARG A 23 9.32 5.51 -1.37
CA ARG A 23 8.03 5.76 -0.73
C ARG A 23 7.43 7.09 -1.18
N LEU A 24 8.24 8.15 -1.27
CA LEU A 24 7.82 9.46 -1.73
C LEU A 24 7.36 9.42 -3.19
N GLU A 25 8.12 8.75 -4.07
CA GLU A 25 7.75 8.54 -5.47
C GLU A 25 6.40 7.83 -5.58
N LEU A 26 6.22 6.74 -4.82
CA LEU A 26 4.99 5.96 -4.84
C LEU A 26 3.79 6.78 -4.34
N GLU A 27 3.96 7.67 -3.36
CA GLU A 27 2.92 8.58 -2.90
C GLU A 27 2.53 9.60 -3.98
N GLN A 28 3.52 10.19 -4.66
CA GLN A 28 3.26 11.13 -5.76
C GLN A 28 2.52 10.48 -6.91
N ASP A 29 2.87 9.24 -7.25
CA ASP A 29 2.22 8.49 -8.31
C ASP A 29 0.81 8.04 -7.90
N LEU A 30 0.59 7.68 -6.63
CA LEU A 30 -0.75 7.35 -6.12
C LEU A 30 -1.75 8.52 -6.27
N ARG A 31 -1.29 9.76 -6.06
CA ARG A 31 -2.11 10.96 -6.28
C ARG A 31 -2.55 11.11 -7.74
N LYS A 32 -1.75 10.66 -8.70
CA LYS A 32 -2.06 10.69 -10.14
C LYS A 32 -2.92 9.51 -10.57
N ALA A 33 -2.74 8.35 -9.91
CA ALA A 33 -3.40 7.09 -10.24
C ALA A 33 -4.93 7.20 -10.32
N LEU A 34 -5.54 8.03 -9.46
CA LEU A 34 -6.99 8.28 -9.48
C LEU A 34 -7.45 8.94 -10.80
N HIS A 35 -6.71 9.95 -11.26
CA HIS A 35 -7.04 10.66 -12.50
C HIS A 35 -6.65 9.87 -13.74
N GLN A 36 -5.66 8.97 -13.63
CA GLN A 36 -5.14 8.16 -14.73
C GLN A 36 -5.87 6.83 -14.91
N GLY A 37 -6.87 6.52 -14.07
CA GLY A 37 -7.64 5.29 -14.17
C GLY A 37 -6.82 4.03 -13.84
N GLU A 38 -5.77 4.17 -13.03
CA GLU A 38 -4.87 3.07 -12.68
C GLU A 38 -5.37 2.25 -11.49
N LEU A 39 -6.42 2.73 -10.81
CA LEU A 39 -7.06 2.06 -9.68
C LEU A 39 -8.26 1.24 -10.16
N GLU A 40 -8.28 -0.04 -9.81
CA GLU A 40 -9.38 -0.96 -10.12
C GLU A 40 -9.85 -1.68 -8.85
N VAL A 41 -11.09 -2.18 -8.87
CA VAL A 41 -11.66 -2.95 -7.76
C VAL A 41 -11.75 -4.41 -8.16
N HIS A 42 -11.14 -5.29 -7.36
CA HIS A 42 -11.35 -6.74 -7.43
C HIS A 42 -12.38 -7.15 -6.39
N TYR A 43 -13.13 -8.21 -6.67
CA TYR A 43 -14.13 -8.74 -5.74
C TYR A 43 -13.74 -10.12 -5.28
N GLN A 44 -13.66 -10.32 -3.96
CA GLN A 44 -13.44 -11.63 -3.36
C GLN A 44 -14.73 -12.13 -2.74
N PRO A 45 -15.30 -13.27 -3.20
CA PRO A 45 -16.52 -13.82 -2.61
C PRO A 45 -16.29 -14.33 -1.19
N GLN A 46 -17.29 -14.12 -0.34
CA GLN A 46 -17.38 -14.69 1.00
C GLN A 46 -18.41 -15.82 0.98
N PHE A 47 -18.08 -16.94 1.62
CA PHE A 47 -18.91 -18.14 1.62
C PHE A 47 -19.39 -18.45 3.03
N SER A 48 -20.66 -18.83 3.14
CA SER A 48 -21.22 -19.48 4.32
C SER A 48 -20.55 -20.83 4.53
N LEU A 49 -20.16 -21.15 5.77
CA LEU A 49 -19.55 -22.44 6.09
C LEU A 49 -20.58 -23.57 6.16
N ASP A 50 -21.84 -23.23 6.45
CA ASP A 50 -22.91 -24.21 6.67
C ASP A 50 -23.41 -24.82 5.35
N ASP A 51 -23.56 -24.01 4.31
CA ASP A 51 -24.17 -24.39 3.03
C ASP A 51 -23.34 -24.02 1.79
N ARG A 52 -22.13 -23.47 1.98
CA ARG A 52 -21.20 -23.04 0.92
C ARG A 52 -21.78 -22.04 -0.07
N ARG A 53 -22.85 -21.34 0.29
CA ARG A 53 -23.41 -20.28 -0.55
C ARG A 53 -22.61 -18.99 -0.42
N VAL A 54 -22.56 -18.21 -1.50
CA VAL A 54 -21.99 -16.86 -1.46
C VAL A 54 -22.89 -15.99 -0.60
N THR A 55 -22.33 -15.41 0.46
CA THR A 55 -23.05 -14.51 1.39
C THR A 55 -22.77 -13.05 1.10
N GLY A 56 -21.69 -12.76 0.38
CA GLY A 56 -21.28 -11.40 0.03
C GLY A 56 -20.00 -11.38 -0.77
N VAL A 57 -19.51 -10.17 -1.05
CA VAL A 57 -18.22 -9.94 -1.71
C VAL A 57 -17.46 -8.84 -0.98
N GLU A 58 -16.15 -9.03 -0.82
CA GLU A 58 -15.24 -7.99 -0.36
C GLU A 58 -14.69 -7.23 -1.58
N ALA A 59 -14.81 -5.90 -1.54
CA ALA A 59 -14.23 -5.02 -2.56
C ALA A 59 -12.78 -4.69 -2.19
N LEU A 60 -11.85 -5.14 -3.02
CA LEU A 60 -10.43 -5.02 -2.80
C LEU A 60 -9.82 -4.11 -3.86
N LEU A 61 -9.35 -2.93 -3.45
CA LEU A 61 -8.67 -2.00 -4.34
C LEU A 61 -7.40 -2.64 -4.93
N ARG A 62 -7.02 -2.25 -6.14
CA ARG A 62 -5.82 -2.70 -6.84
C ARG A 62 -5.27 -1.53 -7.64
N TRP A 63 -3.95 -1.43 -7.72
CA TRP A 63 -3.31 -0.39 -8.51
C TRP A 63 -2.47 -1.02 -9.62
N ARG A 64 -2.86 -0.79 -10.88
CA ARG A 64 -2.07 -1.13 -12.08
C ARG A 64 -1.08 -0.01 -12.39
N HIS A 65 0.00 0.05 -11.63
CA HIS A 65 1.04 1.04 -11.82
C HIS A 65 1.79 0.77 -13.15
N PRO A 66 2.05 1.80 -13.98
CA PRO A 66 2.65 1.62 -15.32
C PRO A 66 4.06 1.01 -15.28
N LYS A 67 4.89 1.41 -14.30
CA LYS A 67 6.24 0.86 -14.08
C LYS A 67 6.31 -0.38 -13.18
N HIS A 68 5.46 -0.46 -12.15
CA HIS A 68 5.55 -1.50 -11.12
C HIS A 68 4.56 -2.66 -11.31
N GLY A 69 3.69 -2.60 -12.32
CA GLY A 69 2.65 -3.59 -12.54
C GLY A 69 1.59 -3.53 -11.44
N LEU A 70 1.06 -4.68 -11.05
CA LEU A 70 0.03 -4.76 -10.02
C LEU A 70 0.63 -4.52 -8.63
N VAL A 71 0.33 -3.37 -8.04
CA VAL A 71 0.70 -3.01 -6.66
C VAL A 71 -0.45 -3.37 -5.73
N LEU A 72 -0.15 -4.18 -4.71
CA LEU A 72 -1.14 -4.64 -3.74
C LEU A 72 -1.47 -3.56 -2.69
N PRO A 73 -2.71 -3.56 -2.13
CA PRO A 73 -3.18 -2.53 -1.19
C PRO A 73 -2.29 -2.30 0.01
N ALA A 74 -1.74 -3.37 0.59
CA ALA A 74 -0.86 -3.26 1.76
C ALA A 74 0.37 -2.35 1.52
N ARG A 75 0.79 -2.18 0.27
CA ARG A 75 1.95 -1.38 -0.10
C ARG A 75 1.62 0.11 -0.30
N PHE A 76 0.38 0.46 -0.65
CA PHE A 76 0.02 1.85 -0.99
C PHE A 76 -1.09 2.45 -0.12
N ILE A 77 -1.96 1.66 0.54
CA ILE A 77 -2.95 2.18 1.49
C ILE A 77 -2.28 3.05 2.59
N PRO A 78 -1.12 2.68 3.18
CA PRO A 78 -0.46 3.52 4.18
C PRO A 78 0.11 4.85 3.66
N LEU A 79 -0.03 5.13 2.36
CA LEU A 79 0.40 6.36 1.70
C LEU A 79 -0.77 7.30 1.35
N ALA A 80 -2.00 6.79 1.45
CA ALA A 80 -3.22 7.54 1.16
C ALA A 80 -3.62 8.46 2.32
#